data_AF-A0A4V1RY22-F1
#
_entry.id   AF-A0A4V1RY22-F1
#
_cell.length_a   1.000
_cell.length_b   1.000
_cell.length_c   1.000
_cell.angle_alpha   90.00
_cell.angle_beta   90.00
_cell.angle_gamma   90.00
#
_symmetry.space_group_name_H-M   'P 1'
#
loop_
_entity.id
_entity.type
_entity.pdbx_description
1 polymer ?
#
loop_
_entity_poly.entity_id
_entity_poly.type
_entity_poly.pdbx_seq_one_letter_code
_entity_poly.pdbx_strand_id
1 'polypeptide(L)'
;EEKDWAIISMFNEILQHFEPVLITLEGDGQQRKRKEGYIGAYGCPWDTLLGYEYLLGKMEVYKAAAHRYPDPEHFKVNINLCWKKLDKYYSPLDETPVTKKRRIYRNPFDEYREESRQAPTLLQPASSMTTLLQAEDAASSSTHNSLL
;
A
#
# COMPACT_ATOMS: atom_id res chain seq x y z
N GLU A 1 14.91 29.96 -10.81
CA GLU A 1 13.47 29.76 -11.08
C GLU A 1 13.13 28.37 -11.56
N GLU A 2 13.43 27.95 -12.80
CA GLU A 2 13.01 26.61 -13.31
C GLU A 2 13.58 25.44 -12.48
N LYS A 3 14.83 25.55 -12.05
CA LYS A 3 15.47 24.60 -11.13
C LYS A 3 14.76 24.51 -9.77
N ASP A 4 14.28 25.64 -9.25
CA ASP A 4 13.60 25.70 -7.94
C ASP A 4 12.22 25.04 -8.01
N TRP A 5 11.50 25.28 -9.12
CA TRP A 5 10.23 24.58 -9.40
C TRP A 5 10.40 23.07 -9.54
N ALA A 6 11.48 22.62 -10.20
CA ALA A 6 11.78 21.18 -10.29
C ALA A 6 12.05 20.55 -8.91
N ILE A 7 12.74 21.26 -8.02
CA ILE A 7 12.97 20.82 -6.63
C ILE A 7 11.65 20.73 -5.87
N ILE A 8 10.79 21.75 -5.98
CA ILE A 8 9.47 21.76 -5.33
C ILE A 8 8.60 20.61 -5.83
N SER A 9 8.57 20.37 -7.15
CA SER A 9 7.79 19.28 -7.75
C SER A 9 8.24 17.91 -7.24
N MET A 10 9.56 17.68 -7.17
CA MET A 10 10.13 16.47 -6.59
C MET A 10 9.71 16.27 -5.13
N PHE A 11 9.77 17.30 -4.29
CA PHE A 11 9.31 17.18 -2.90
C PHE A 11 7.81 16.91 -2.82
N ASN A 12 7.01 17.53 -3.70
CA ASN A 12 5.59 17.27 -3.78
C ASN A 12 5.30 15.80 -4.14
N GLU A 13 6.03 15.21 -5.09
CA GLU A 13 5.91 13.78 -5.43
C GLU A 13 6.19 12.86 -4.22
N ILE A 14 7.23 13.18 -3.44
CA ILE A 14 7.54 12.41 -2.23
C ILE A 14 6.44 12.55 -1.17
N LEU A 15 5.93 13.76 -0.98
CA LEU A 15 4.89 14.05 0.00
C LEU A 15 3.55 13.38 -0.35
N GLN A 16 3.25 13.17 -1.64
CA GLN A 16 2.06 12.42 -2.06
C GLN A 16 2.02 10.99 -1.53
N HIS A 17 3.17 10.36 -1.24
CA HIS A 17 3.19 9.04 -0.61
C HIS A 17 2.73 9.05 0.85
N PHE A 18 2.77 10.20 1.53
CA PHE A 18 2.33 10.33 2.93
C PHE A 18 0.81 10.42 3.05
N GLU A 19 0.13 11.00 2.07
CA GLU A 19 -1.33 11.17 2.09
C GLU A 19 -2.11 9.87 2.31
N PRO A 20 -1.91 8.78 1.53
CA PRO A 20 -2.65 7.53 1.77
C PRO A 20 -2.29 6.90 3.12
N VAL A 21 -1.06 7.09 3.60
CA VAL A 21 -0.63 6.58 4.91
C VAL A 21 -1.31 7.36 6.03
N LEU A 22 -1.34 8.69 5.96
CA LEU A 22 -2.02 9.54 6.95
C LEU A 22 -3.51 9.25 7.01
N ILE A 23 -4.18 9.09 5.86
CA ILE A 23 -5.59 8.66 5.82
C ILE A 23 -5.78 7.31 6.51
N THR A 24 -4.84 6.39 6.32
CA THR A 24 -4.88 5.06 6.96
C THR A 24 -4.61 5.13 8.47
N LEU A 25 -3.90 6.16 8.94
CA LEU A 25 -3.60 6.39 10.36
C LEU A 25 -4.70 7.19 11.07
N GLU A 26 -5.39 8.07 10.35
CA GLU A 26 -6.45 8.93 10.88
C GLU A 26 -7.78 8.17 10.95
N GLY A 27 -8.01 7.50 12.08
CA GLY A 27 -9.29 6.87 12.36
C GLY A 27 -9.29 6.03 13.63
N ASP A 28 -10.36 5.27 13.81
CA ASP A 28 -10.64 4.46 15.00
C ASP A 28 -10.83 2.97 14.67
N GLY A 29 -10.46 2.55 13.46
CA GLY A 29 -10.58 1.19 12.95
C GLY A 29 -12.03 0.75 12.69
N GLN A 30 -13.01 1.65 12.78
CA GLN A 30 -14.42 1.29 12.57
C GLN A 30 -14.81 1.35 11.10
N GLN A 31 -15.48 0.30 10.63
CA GLN A 31 -16.07 0.28 9.30
C GLN A 31 -17.23 1.27 9.21
N ARG A 32 -17.15 2.18 8.24
CA ARG A 32 -18.21 3.16 7.96
C ARG A 32 -18.34 3.35 6.46
N LYS A 33 -19.55 3.71 6.02
CA LYS A 33 -19.76 4.21 4.66
C LYS A 33 -19.12 5.59 4.55
N ARG A 34 -18.16 5.74 3.63
CA ARG A 34 -17.39 6.97 3.39
C ARG A 34 -17.85 7.64 2.09
N LYS A 35 -17.15 8.69 1.67
CA LYS A 35 -17.40 9.37 0.39
C LYS A 35 -17.40 8.33 -0.74
N GLU A 36 -18.25 8.56 -1.74
CA GLU A 36 -18.47 7.66 -2.88
C GLU A 36 -19.07 6.28 -2.53
N GLY A 37 -19.55 6.09 -1.29
CA GLY A 37 -20.25 4.88 -0.88
C GLY A 37 -19.36 3.70 -0.52
N TYR A 38 -18.04 3.87 -0.58
CA TYR A 38 -17.06 2.88 -0.13
C TYR A 38 -17.22 2.57 1.37
N ILE A 39 -17.19 1.28 1.73
CA ILE A 39 -17.15 0.84 3.13
C ILE A 39 -15.70 0.53 3.48
N GLY A 40 -15.15 1.32 4.41
CA GLY A 40 -13.77 1.17 4.85
C GLY A 40 -13.59 1.51 6.32
N ALA A 41 -12.59 0.88 6.93
CA ALA A 41 -12.07 1.25 8.24
C ALA A 41 -10.72 1.97 8.05
N TYR A 42 -10.55 3.10 8.74
CA TYR A 42 -9.30 3.87 8.78
C TYR A 42 -8.80 3.90 10.23
N GLY A 43 -7.50 4.07 10.45
CA GLY A 43 -6.89 4.09 11.79
C GLY A 43 -6.85 2.73 12.48
N CYS A 44 -6.83 1.65 11.70
CA CYS A 44 -6.63 0.32 12.23
C CYS A 44 -5.16 0.18 12.68
N PRO A 45 -4.86 -0.16 13.96
CA PRO A 45 -3.48 -0.25 14.43
C PRO A 45 -2.60 -1.22 13.63
N TRP A 46 -3.23 -2.21 12.99
CA TRP A 46 -2.55 -3.18 12.12
C TRP A 46 -2.06 -2.55 10.80
N ASP A 47 -2.77 -1.53 10.29
CA ASP A 47 -2.43 -0.85 9.04
C ASP A 47 -1.41 0.27 9.27
N THR A 48 -1.32 0.77 10.51
CA THR A 48 -0.25 1.68 10.93
C THR A 48 1.12 1.12 10.60
N LEU A 49 1.39 -0.15 10.93
CA LEU A 49 2.70 -0.76 10.66
C LEU A 49 3.00 -0.83 9.15
N LEU A 50 2.02 -1.26 8.34
CA LEU A 50 2.15 -1.31 6.88
C LEU A 50 2.44 0.06 6.28
N GLY A 51 1.79 1.10 6.82
CA GLY A 51 2.01 2.48 6.38
C GLY A 51 3.46 2.92 6.59
N TYR A 52 4.05 2.60 7.75
CA TYR A 52 5.45 2.89 8.01
C TYR A 52 6.40 2.06 7.14
N GLU A 53 6.17 0.74 7.00
CA GLU A 53 6.97 -0.14 6.13
C GLU A 53 6.96 0.36 4.67
N TYR A 54 5.79 0.78 4.18
CA TYR A 54 5.63 1.37 2.86
C TYR A 54 6.47 2.65 2.69
N LEU A 55 6.37 3.60 3.64
CA LEU A 55 7.13 4.86 3.57
C LEU A 55 8.64 4.62 3.66
N LEU A 56 9.09 3.75 4.57
CA LEU A 56 10.49 3.37 4.70
C LEU A 56 11.02 2.77 3.39
N GLY A 57 10.25 1.86 2.77
CA GLY A 57 10.58 1.31 1.47
C GLY A 57 10.64 2.35 0.36
N LYS A 58 9.71 3.32 0.32
CA LYS A 58 9.74 4.42 -0.64
C LYS A 58 10.98 5.29 -0.48
N MET A 59 11.34 5.65 0.75
CA MET A 59 12.55 6.43 1.02
C MET A 59 13.82 5.70 0.54
N GLU A 60 13.92 4.38 0.69
CA GLU A 60 15.04 3.59 0.16
C GLU A 60 15.13 3.66 -1.38
N VAL A 61 14.00 3.59 -2.08
CA VAL A 61 13.96 3.78 -3.54
C VAL A 61 14.47 5.18 -3.93
N TYR A 62 14.05 6.22 -3.22
CA TYR A 62 14.53 7.59 -3.46
C TYR A 62 16.01 7.77 -3.16
N LYS A 63 16.55 7.12 -2.10
CA LYS A 63 18.00 7.12 -1.82
C LYS A 63 18.78 6.51 -2.98
N ALA A 64 18.35 5.37 -3.50
CA ALA A 64 18.99 4.70 -4.64
C ALA A 64 18.93 5.55 -5.93
N ALA A 65 17.82 6.25 -6.14
CA ALA A 65 17.60 7.14 -7.29
C ALA A 65 18.13 8.57 -7.08
N ALA A 66 18.78 8.89 -5.96
CA ALA A 66 19.10 10.26 -5.57
C ALA A 66 19.93 11.04 -6.60
N HIS A 67 20.77 10.35 -7.38
CA HIS A 67 21.58 10.94 -8.45
C HIS A 67 20.77 11.52 -9.62
N ARG A 68 19.50 11.15 -9.75
CA ARG A 68 18.60 11.58 -10.84
C ARG A 68 17.92 12.90 -10.55
N TYR A 69 18.04 13.40 -9.33
CA TYR A 69 17.29 14.56 -8.87
C TYR A 69 18.10 15.86 -8.96
N PRO A 70 17.41 17.01 -9.09
CA PRO A 70 18.08 18.30 -8.97
C PRO A 70 18.70 18.43 -7.58
N ASP A 71 19.97 18.83 -7.54
CA ASP A 71 20.76 18.96 -6.30
C ASP A 71 20.84 17.66 -5.46
N PRO A 72 21.57 16.64 -5.96
CA PRO A 72 21.64 15.33 -5.32
C PRO A 72 22.17 15.35 -3.89
N GLU A 73 23.06 16.28 -3.54
CA GLU A 73 23.69 16.30 -2.21
C GLU A 73 22.70 16.75 -1.13
N HIS A 74 21.97 17.85 -1.36
CA HIS A 74 20.90 18.28 -0.47
C HIS A 74 19.76 17.26 -0.43
N PHE A 75 19.42 16.67 -1.57
CA PHE A 75 18.37 15.66 -1.65
C PHE A 75 18.69 14.41 -0.82
N LYS A 76 19.89 13.84 -0.96
CA LYS A 76 20.34 12.68 -0.18
C LYS A 76 20.26 12.94 1.31
N VAL A 77 20.71 14.12 1.76
CA VAL A 77 20.65 14.49 3.19
C VAL A 77 19.20 14.51 3.67
N ASN A 78 18.31 15.17 2.94
CA ASN A 78 16.91 15.31 3.32
C ASN A 78 16.15 13.96 3.34
N ILE A 79 16.34 13.11 2.32
CA ILE A 79 15.74 11.77 2.30
C ILE A 79 16.26 10.90 3.44
N ASN A 80 17.56 10.96 3.74
CA ASN A 80 18.13 10.22 4.86
C ASN A 80 17.58 10.70 6.21
N LEU A 81 17.38 12.01 6.39
CA LEU A 81 16.75 12.56 7.59
C LEU A 81 15.29 12.12 7.71
N CYS A 82 14.54 12.13 6.60
CA CYS A 82 13.17 11.63 6.54
C CYS A 82 13.09 10.15 6.95
N TRP A 83 13.94 9.30 6.35
CA TRP A 83 14.03 7.88 6.69
C TRP A 83 14.36 7.66 8.16
N LYS A 84 15.38 8.35 8.71
CA LYS A 84 15.74 8.25 10.13
C LYS A 84 14.61 8.66 11.05
N LYS A 85 13.83 9.68 10.66
CA LYS A 85 12.67 10.13 11.42
C LYS A 85 11.56 9.07 11.41
N LEU A 86 11.28 8.47 10.26
CA LEU A 86 10.32 7.36 10.14
C LEU A 86 10.75 6.15 10.97
N ASP A 87 12.01 5.75 10.85
CA ASP A 87 12.58 4.61 11.57
C ASP A 87 12.52 4.80 13.09
N LYS A 88 12.80 6.02 13.57
CA LYS A 88 12.66 6.38 14.99
C LYS A 88 11.25 6.13 15.54
N TYR A 89 10.21 6.38 14.76
CA TYR A 89 8.83 6.13 15.19
C TYR A 89 8.41 4.67 14.96
N TYR A 90 8.96 4.03 13.92
CA TYR A 90 8.71 2.64 13.60
C TYR A 90 9.32 1.66 14.60
N SER A 91 10.56 1.85 15.03
CA SER A 91 11.28 0.90 15.89
C SER A 91 10.54 0.59 17.21
N PRO A 92 10.03 1.57 17.98
CA PRO A 92 9.23 1.29 19.16
C PRO A 92 7.87 0.63 18.82
N LEU A 93 7.30 0.97 17.66
CA LEU A 93 6.04 0.38 17.19
C LEU A 93 6.22 -1.10 16.84
N ASP A 94 7.32 -1.48 16.17
CA ASP A 94 7.64 -2.88 15.84
C ASP A 94 7.83 -3.75 17.10
N GLU A 95 8.33 -3.14 18.18
CA GLU A 95 8.56 -3.84 19.43
C GLU A 95 7.30 -4.08 20.28
N THR A 96 6.17 -3.43 19.96
CA THR A 96 4.97 -3.59 20.80
C THR A 96 4.40 -5.02 20.71
N PRO A 97 3.77 -5.52 21.79
CA PRO A 97 3.18 -6.87 21.79
C PRO A 97 2.15 -7.09 20.69
N VAL A 98 1.43 -6.04 20.30
CA VAL A 98 0.43 -6.07 19.21
C VAL A 98 1.13 -6.35 17.88
N THR A 99 2.21 -5.64 17.60
CA THR A 99 2.98 -5.75 16.36
C THR A 99 3.76 -7.06 16.28
N LYS A 100 4.37 -7.49 17.38
CA LYS A 100 5.01 -8.82 17.48
C LYS A 100 4.00 -9.93 17.22
N LYS A 101 2.80 -9.85 17.82
CA LYS A 101 1.71 -10.78 17.53
C LYS A 101 1.33 -10.74 16.05
N ARG A 102 1.20 -9.56 15.44
CA ARG A 102 0.94 -9.44 14.00
C ARG A 102 1.99 -10.16 13.16
N ARG A 103 3.28 -9.98 13.45
CA ARG A 103 4.36 -10.65 12.70
C ARG A 103 4.34 -12.17 12.85
N ILE A 104 3.92 -12.67 14.01
CA ILE A 104 3.81 -14.10 14.32
C ILE A 104 2.52 -14.72 13.74
N TYR A 105 1.40 -13.99 13.76
CA TYR A 105 0.06 -14.53 13.46
C TYR A 105 -0.51 -14.07 12.11
N ARG A 106 0.06 -13.05 11.47
CA ARG A 106 -0.38 -12.51 10.18
C ARG A 106 0.84 -12.17 9.32
N ASN A 107 1.45 -13.19 8.73
CA ASN A 107 2.34 -13.03 7.59
C ASN A 107 1.55 -13.40 6.31
N PRO A 108 0.98 -12.42 5.58
CA PRO A 108 0.32 -12.69 4.30
C PRO A 108 1.28 -13.25 3.26
N PHE A 109 2.60 -13.09 3.44
CA PHE A 109 3.61 -13.74 2.62
C PHE A 109 3.81 -15.21 2.99
N ASP A 110 3.37 -15.73 4.13
CA ASP A 110 3.41 -17.18 4.40
C ASP A 110 2.32 -17.91 3.59
N GLU A 111 1.16 -17.29 3.37
CA GLU A 111 0.12 -17.83 2.48
C GLU A 111 0.60 -17.86 1.02
N TYR A 112 1.11 -16.73 0.50
CA TYR A 112 1.66 -16.65 -0.86
C TYR A 112 2.94 -17.47 -1.06
N ARG A 113 3.84 -17.56 -0.07
CA ARG A 113 5.11 -18.30 -0.16
C ARG A 113 4.92 -19.81 -0.07
N GLU A 114 3.93 -20.31 0.65
CA GLU A 114 3.58 -21.74 0.65
C GLU A 114 2.90 -22.14 -0.67
N GLU A 115 2.02 -21.29 -1.21
CA GLU A 115 1.39 -21.48 -2.52
C GLU A 115 2.43 -21.49 -3.68
N SER A 116 3.43 -20.62 -3.59
CA SER A 116 4.56 -20.55 -4.55
C SER A 116 5.56 -21.70 -4.42
N ARG A 117 5.60 -22.40 -3.29
CA ARG A 117 6.57 -23.49 -3.02
C ARG A 117 6.06 -24.85 -3.50
N GLN A 118 4.74 -25.00 -3.64
CA GLN A 118 4.08 -26.23 -4.08
C GLN A 118 3.86 -26.31 -5.60
N ALA A 119 4.07 -25.23 -6.35
CA ALA A 119 3.88 -25.19 -7.78
C ALA A 119 5.20 -25.51 -8.54
N PRO A 120 5.32 -26.65 -9.24
CA PRO A 120 6.33 -26.79 -10.28
C PRO A 120 5.88 -25.93 -11.47
N THR A 121 6.84 -25.15 -11.98
CA THR A 121 6.78 -24.30 -13.16
C THR A 121 5.95 -24.90 -14.30
N LEU A 122 4.70 -24.49 -14.47
CA LEU A 122 3.98 -24.59 -15.75
C LEU A 122 3.00 -23.41 -15.91
N LEU A 123 3.37 -22.50 -16.82
CA LEU A 123 2.54 -21.55 -17.55
C LEU A 123 1.02 -21.77 -17.44
N GLN A 124 0.28 -20.78 -16.91
CA GLN A 124 -0.94 -20.21 -17.53
C GLN A 124 -1.21 -18.78 -17.00
N PRO A 125 -1.74 -17.86 -17.83
CA PRO A 125 -2.19 -16.55 -17.37
C PRO A 125 -3.41 -16.71 -16.48
N ALA A 126 -3.42 -16.03 -15.33
CA ALA A 126 -4.54 -16.02 -14.39
C ALA A 126 -5.79 -15.44 -15.08
N SER A 127 -6.69 -16.34 -15.46
CA SER A 127 -8.07 -16.01 -15.76
C SER A 127 -8.78 -15.77 -14.43
N SER A 128 -9.02 -14.50 -14.06
CA SER A 128 -10.22 -14.08 -13.31
C SER A 128 -10.17 -12.61 -12.88
N MET A 129 -10.85 -11.76 -13.65
CA MET A 129 -11.70 -10.67 -13.14
C MET A 129 -12.71 -10.18 -14.20
N THR A 130 -12.56 -10.55 -15.47
CA THR A 130 -13.58 -10.26 -16.51
C THR A 130 -14.69 -11.32 -16.56
N THR A 131 -14.45 -12.54 -16.09
CA THR A 131 -15.41 -13.65 -16.22
C THR A 131 -16.56 -13.59 -15.21
N LEU A 132 -16.41 -12.88 -14.08
CA LEU A 132 -17.52 -12.71 -13.13
C LEU A 132 -18.54 -11.66 -13.59
N LEU A 133 -18.12 -10.64 -14.34
CA LEU A 133 -19.04 -9.63 -14.90
C LEU A 133 -19.84 -10.15 -16.10
N GLN A 134 -19.29 -11.10 -16.88
CA GLN A 134 -20.03 -11.72 -17.99
C GLN A 134 -21.04 -12.80 -17.55
N ALA A 135 -20.91 -13.33 -16.32
CA ALA A 135 -21.86 -14.30 -15.78
C ALA A 135 -23.12 -13.64 -15.18
N GLU A 136 -23.02 -12.41 -14.68
CA GLU A 136 -24.17 -11.66 -14.15
C GLU A 136 -25.09 -11.15 -15.28
N ASP A 137 -24.53 -10.70 -16.40
CA ASP A 137 -25.32 -10.24 -17.56
C ASP A 137 -26.07 -11.38 -18.27
N ALA A 138 -25.54 -12.62 -18.24
CA ALA A 138 -26.22 -13.79 -18.82
C ALA A 138 -27.33 -14.33 -17.91
N ALA A 139 -27.22 -14.18 -16.60
CA ALA A 139 -28.22 -14.65 -15.65
C ALA A 139 -29.46 -13.72 -15.62
N SER A 140 -29.31 -12.43 -15.90
CA SER A 140 -30.42 -11.48 -15.86
C SER A 140 -31.34 -11.53 -17.09
N SER A 141 -30.93 -12.14 -18.20
CA SER A 141 -31.79 -12.36 -19.38
C SER A 141 -32.57 -13.68 -19.36
N SER A 142 -32.29 -14.62 -18.44
CA SER A 142 -32.93 -15.94 -18.44
C SER A 142 -34.24 -16.04 -17.65
N THR A 143 -34.60 -15.05 -16.83
CA THR A 143 -35.83 -15.11 -16.00
C THR A 143 -37.11 -14.63 -16.69
N HIS A 144 -37.10 -14.32 -17.99
CA HIS A 144 -38.31 -13.89 -18.71
C HIS A 144 -38.80 -14.85 -19.81
N ASN A 145 -38.48 -16.16 -19.75
CA ASN A 145 -38.98 -17.13 -20.74
C ASN A 145 -39.22 -18.53 -20.19
N SER A 146 -39.85 -18.67 -19.00
CA SER A 146 -40.41 -19.95 -18.55
C SER A 146 -41.51 -19.76 -17.50
N LEU A 147 -42.61 -19.11 -17.89
CA LEU A 147 -43.96 -19.40 -17.39
C LEU A 147 -44.90 -19.11 -18.57
N LEU A 148 -45.53 -20.18 -19.09
CA LEU A 148 -46.72 -20.25 -19.94
C LEU A 148 -47.15 -19.00 -20.73
#